data_AF-A0A964LMB1-F1
#
_entry.id   AF-A0A964LMB1-F1
#
_cell.length_a   1.000
_cell.length_b   1.000
_cell.length_c   1.000
_cell.angle_alpha   90.00
_cell.angle_beta   90.00
_cell.angle_gamma   90.00
#
_symmetry.space_group_name_H-M   'P 1'
#
loop_
_entity.id
_entity.type
_entity.pdbx_description
1 polymer ?
#
loop_
_entity_poly.entity_id
_entity_poly.type
_entity_poly.pdbx_seq_one_letter_code
_entity_poly.pdbx_strand_id
1 'polypeptide(L)'
;MVKKQKDTGLWGANLLALAPSAKDGIKDIGTLAQHRRLMQLGYPKTGRPFKLSERIFFRLLSRDDDPALLFENSKFLKEGPAAVEAIREQYREAATAALAEVGYQEDPRIRGAAHKVASNVSQFLRSPLADKPFVKSAGKVILSPEAHPPTWYSVAMIAALPNLQRERAGFTERLGQYLAESAPKKAFALMVGKKTVKSDHLLLGDPIEADSKGNAKDIPLALYTIELLARLGALHTAPVATKVLTRLLSECDQHGVWQPKKLKAQPKPTHKITYHWYPLHPEAKEPESRSVDITFRIALIAKLLGWQLDTV
;
A
#
# COMPACT_ATOMS: atom_id res chain seq x y z
N MET A 1 19.83 -3.95 2.86
CA MET A 1 19.06 -2.87 2.19
C MET A 1 19.88 -1.60 1.99
N VAL A 2 20.39 -0.95 3.05
CA VAL A 2 21.19 0.29 2.95
C VAL A 2 22.37 0.19 1.97
N LYS A 3 23.19 -0.86 2.08
CA LYS A 3 24.35 -1.09 1.19
C LYS A 3 24.00 -1.25 -0.31
N LYS A 4 22.74 -1.52 -0.65
CA LYS A 4 22.27 -1.66 -2.04
C LYS A 4 21.80 -0.34 -2.66
N GLN A 5 21.64 0.72 -1.86
CA GLN A 5 21.24 2.03 -2.38
C GLN A 5 22.38 2.64 -3.16
N LYS A 6 22.09 3.15 -4.37
CA LYS A 6 23.06 3.92 -5.14
C LYS A 6 23.14 5.35 -4.63
N ASP A 7 24.21 6.06 -4.97
CA ASP A 7 24.40 7.48 -4.63
C ASP A 7 23.33 8.41 -5.26
N THR A 8 22.66 7.92 -6.30
CA THR A 8 21.48 8.59 -6.87
C THR A 8 20.31 8.64 -5.88
N GLY A 9 20.27 7.75 -4.89
CA GLY A 9 19.17 7.55 -3.94
C GLY A 9 18.23 6.39 -4.29
N LEU A 10 18.46 5.74 -5.43
CA LEU A 10 17.63 4.65 -5.93
C LEU A 10 18.11 3.27 -5.46
N TRP A 11 17.14 2.38 -5.28
CA TRP A 11 17.34 0.93 -5.28
C TRP A 11 16.86 0.35 -6.60
N GLY A 12 17.57 -0.66 -7.12
CA GLY A 12 17.13 -1.41 -8.31
C GLY A 12 17.00 -0.59 -9.61
N ALA A 13 17.37 0.70 -9.60
CA ALA A 13 17.12 1.68 -10.68
C ALA A 13 15.64 1.75 -11.11
N ASN A 14 14.71 1.52 -10.19
CA ASN A 14 13.27 1.59 -10.41
C ASN A 14 12.55 2.14 -9.17
N LEU A 15 11.28 2.54 -9.34
CA LEU A 15 10.52 3.22 -8.30
C LEU A 15 9.51 2.31 -7.61
N LEU A 16 8.56 1.72 -8.34
CA LEU A 16 7.37 1.06 -7.79
C LEU A 16 7.38 -0.47 -7.86
N ALA A 17 8.39 -1.09 -8.47
CA ALA A 17 8.37 -2.54 -8.65
C ALA A 17 8.29 -3.31 -7.32
N LEU A 18 7.35 -4.25 -7.23
CA LEU A 18 7.12 -5.05 -6.03
C LEU A 18 7.95 -6.35 -6.02
N ALA A 19 8.57 -6.72 -7.13
CA ALA A 19 9.47 -7.85 -7.26
C ALA A 19 10.34 -7.74 -8.53
N PRO A 20 11.46 -8.48 -8.60
CA PRO A 20 12.19 -8.68 -9.85
C PRO A 20 11.28 -9.23 -10.95
N SER A 21 11.49 -8.76 -12.19
CA SER A 21 10.81 -9.22 -13.39
C SER A 21 11.79 -9.14 -14.56
N ALA A 22 12.26 -10.30 -15.04
CA ALA A 22 13.12 -10.36 -16.22
C ALA A 22 12.41 -9.79 -17.47
N LYS A 23 11.11 -10.05 -17.59
CA LYS A 23 10.25 -9.56 -18.68
C LYS A 23 10.23 -8.03 -18.77
N ASP A 24 10.20 -7.37 -17.61
CA ASP A 24 10.11 -5.90 -17.54
C ASP A 24 11.48 -5.24 -17.29
N GLY A 25 12.57 -6.00 -17.31
CA GLY A 25 13.92 -5.49 -17.04
C GLY A 25 14.16 -5.07 -15.58
N ILE A 26 13.30 -5.50 -14.66
CA ILE A 26 13.34 -5.14 -13.24
C ILE A 26 14.25 -6.11 -12.50
N LYS A 27 15.36 -5.60 -11.96
CA LYS A 27 16.40 -6.42 -11.29
C LYS A 27 16.18 -6.60 -9.79
N ASP A 28 15.55 -5.64 -9.14
CA ASP A 28 15.31 -5.65 -7.69
C ASP A 28 14.04 -4.85 -7.37
N ILE A 29 13.58 -4.96 -6.12
CA ILE A 29 12.44 -4.23 -5.59
C ILE A 29 12.69 -2.72 -5.62
N GLY A 30 11.64 -1.96 -5.91
CA GLY A 30 11.69 -0.53 -6.15
C GLY A 30 11.96 0.33 -4.93
N THR A 31 12.46 1.53 -5.23
CA THR A 31 12.90 2.53 -4.26
C THR A 31 11.81 2.88 -3.25
N LEU A 32 10.53 2.96 -3.65
CA LEU A 32 9.42 3.28 -2.73
C LEU A 32 9.24 2.22 -1.65
N ALA A 33 9.24 0.95 -2.05
CA ALA A 33 9.09 -0.16 -1.12
C ALA A 33 10.30 -0.25 -0.18
N GLN A 34 11.52 -0.03 -0.67
CA GLN A 34 12.74 -0.03 0.16
C GLN A 34 12.77 1.15 1.14
N HIS A 35 12.34 2.34 0.74
CA HIS A 35 12.22 3.49 1.62
C HIS A 35 11.22 3.23 2.76
N ARG A 36 10.00 2.80 2.42
CA ARG A 36 8.98 2.47 3.44
C ARG A 36 9.45 1.33 4.34
N ARG A 37 10.23 0.38 3.80
CA ARG A 37 10.84 -0.70 4.56
C ARG A 37 11.86 -0.21 5.60
N LEU A 38 12.69 0.77 5.26
CA LEU A 38 13.62 1.40 6.22
C LEU A 38 12.86 2.00 7.40
N MET A 39 11.73 2.66 7.12
CA MET A 39 10.87 3.24 8.15
C MET A 39 10.30 2.15 9.07
N GLN A 40 9.77 1.07 8.50
CA GLN A 40 9.21 -0.04 9.29
C GLN A 40 10.26 -0.77 10.14
N LEU A 41 11.53 -0.76 9.72
CA LEU A 41 12.66 -1.31 10.48
C LEU A 41 13.24 -0.33 11.51
N GLY A 42 12.63 0.85 11.69
CA GLY A 42 13.08 1.84 12.68
C GLY A 42 14.41 2.53 12.32
N TYR A 43 14.81 2.53 11.04
CA TYR A 43 16.05 3.19 10.64
C TYR A 43 15.97 4.71 10.90
N PRO A 44 17.07 5.36 11.38
CA PRO A 44 17.04 6.79 11.67
C PRO A 44 16.68 7.65 10.45
N LYS A 45 15.60 8.44 10.56
CA LYS A 45 15.05 9.28 9.48
C LYS A 45 16.04 10.34 8.97
N THR A 46 16.99 10.78 9.81
CA THR A 46 18.05 11.73 9.44
C THR A 46 19.21 11.07 8.69
N GLY A 47 19.21 9.74 8.56
CA GLY A 47 20.26 8.97 7.92
C GLY A 47 20.33 9.23 6.40
N ARG A 48 21.53 9.01 5.85
CA ARG A 48 21.82 9.17 4.41
C ARG A 48 20.78 8.51 3.50
N PRO A 49 20.26 7.30 3.78
CA PRO A 49 19.32 6.66 2.87
C PRO A 49 18.01 7.41 2.66
N PHE A 50 17.45 7.98 3.72
CA PHE A 50 16.26 8.82 3.65
C PHE A 50 16.54 10.06 2.83
N LYS A 51 17.56 10.86 3.21
CA LYS A 51 17.97 12.07 2.49
C LYS A 51 18.10 11.88 0.97
N LEU A 52 18.77 10.79 0.54
CA LEU A 52 18.98 10.53 -0.89
C LEU A 52 17.68 10.15 -1.62
N SER A 53 16.85 9.29 -1.02
CA SER A 53 15.59 8.86 -1.63
C SER A 53 14.53 9.97 -1.64
N GLU A 54 14.44 10.73 -0.55
CA GLU A 54 13.47 11.82 -0.41
C GLU A 54 13.76 12.98 -1.36
N ARG A 55 15.03 13.24 -1.70
CA ARG A 55 15.37 14.17 -2.78
C ARG A 55 14.68 13.81 -4.09
N ILE A 56 14.59 12.52 -4.42
CA ILE A 56 13.89 12.05 -5.62
C ILE A 56 12.38 12.25 -5.45
N PHE A 57 11.84 11.93 -4.28
CA PHE A 57 10.40 12.05 -4.01
C PHE A 57 9.94 13.51 -4.09
N PHE A 58 10.71 14.44 -3.53
CA PHE A 58 10.43 15.86 -3.67
C PHE A 58 10.59 16.37 -5.10
N ARG A 59 11.54 15.85 -5.89
CA ARG A 59 11.59 16.15 -7.34
C ARG A 59 10.31 15.72 -8.06
N LEU A 60 9.78 14.52 -7.74
CA LEU A 60 8.50 14.05 -8.30
C LEU A 60 7.34 14.99 -7.93
N LEU A 61 7.27 15.42 -6.66
CA LEU A 61 6.23 16.34 -6.18
C LEU A 61 6.36 17.76 -6.72
N SER A 62 7.57 18.21 -7.04
CA SER A 62 7.85 19.48 -7.71
C SER A 62 7.47 19.49 -9.20
N ARG A 63 6.85 18.41 -9.70
CA ARG A 63 6.46 18.23 -11.11
C ARG A 63 7.64 18.41 -12.08
N ASP A 64 8.80 17.88 -11.69
CA ASP A 64 9.96 17.78 -12.57
C ASP A 64 9.66 16.82 -13.74
N ASP A 65 9.64 17.37 -14.96
CA ASP A 65 9.31 16.67 -16.19
C ASP A 65 10.50 15.97 -16.86
N ASP A 66 11.66 15.90 -16.18
CA ASP A 66 12.82 15.11 -16.61
C ASP A 66 12.38 13.68 -17.02
N PRO A 67 12.60 13.26 -18.27
CA PRO A 67 12.25 11.92 -18.75
C PRO A 67 12.91 10.79 -17.94
N ALA A 68 14.05 11.04 -17.28
CA ALA A 68 14.71 10.06 -16.43
C ALA A 68 13.88 9.68 -15.20
N LEU A 69 12.94 10.55 -14.78
CA LEU A 69 12.01 10.30 -13.66
C LEU A 69 10.86 9.36 -14.03
N LEU A 70 10.83 8.81 -15.25
CA LEU A 70 9.92 7.73 -15.62
C LEU A 70 10.42 6.34 -15.22
N PHE A 71 11.71 6.20 -14.86
CA PHE A 71 12.31 4.98 -14.32
C PHE A 71 11.98 3.72 -15.17
N GLU A 72 11.38 2.68 -14.57
CA GLU A 72 10.96 1.45 -15.23
C GLU A 72 9.95 1.66 -16.39
N ASN A 73 9.31 2.82 -16.43
CA ASN A 73 8.25 3.15 -17.38
C ASN A 73 8.70 4.13 -18.48
N SER A 74 10.00 4.33 -18.67
CA SER A 74 10.55 5.18 -19.77
C SER A 74 10.01 4.81 -21.16
N LYS A 75 9.66 3.54 -21.40
CA LYS A 75 9.03 3.06 -22.65
C LYS A 75 7.69 3.73 -22.98
N PHE A 76 7.02 4.34 -22.01
CA PHE A 76 5.74 5.03 -22.18
C PHE A 76 5.87 6.45 -22.75
N LEU A 77 7.08 7.00 -22.88
CA LEU A 77 7.32 8.24 -23.63
C LEU A 77 6.74 8.16 -25.05
N LYS A 78 6.79 6.97 -25.67
CA LYS A 78 6.27 6.71 -27.03
C LYS A 78 4.74 6.61 -27.10
N GLU A 79 4.05 6.52 -25.96
CA GLU A 79 2.59 6.38 -25.89
C GLU A 79 1.87 7.73 -25.81
N GLY A 80 2.63 8.83 -25.68
CA GLY A 80 2.13 10.21 -25.71
C GLY A 80 1.98 10.86 -24.32
N PRO A 81 1.70 12.18 -24.28
CA PRO A 81 1.73 12.96 -23.03
C PRO A 81 0.77 12.47 -21.94
N ALA A 82 -0.44 12.03 -22.32
CA ALA A 82 -1.43 11.55 -21.36
C ALA A 82 -0.97 10.27 -20.63
N ALA A 83 -0.30 9.36 -21.33
CA ALA A 83 0.26 8.15 -20.74
C ALA A 83 1.40 8.47 -19.77
N VAL A 84 2.28 9.41 -20.15
CA VAL A 84 3.37 9.90 -19.31
C VAL A 84 2.82 10.53 -18.03
N GLU A 85 1.79 11.38 -18.13
CA GLU A 85 1.21 12.03 -16.97
C GLU A 85 0.51 11.05 -16.02
N ALA A 86 -0.18 10.03 -16.55
CA ALA A 86 -0.78 8.98 -15.71
C ALA A 86 0.27 8.24 -14.85
N ILE A 87 1.43 7.96 -15.42
CA ILE A 87 2.56 7.33 -14.69
C ILE A 87 3.13 8.30 -13.65
N ARG A 88 3.33 9.57 -14.02
CA ARG A 88 3.84 10.59 -13.10
C ARG A 88 2.90 10.79 -11.92
N GLU A 89 1.59 10.81 -12.13
CA GLU A 89 0.60 10.89 -11.06
C GLU A 89 0.69 9.69 -10.11
N GLN A 90 0.84 8.47 -10.63
CA GLN A 90 1.05 7.30 -9.78
C GLN A 90 2.33 7.40 -8.93
N TYR A 91 3.42 7.90 -9.52
CA TYR A 91 4.67 8.12 -8.80
C TYR A 91 4.57 9.22 -7.74
N ARG A 92 3.87 10.32 -8.05
CA ARG A 92 3.60 11.42 -7.10
C ARG A 92 2.74 10.94 -5.94
N GLU A 93 1.71 10.15 -6.21
CA GLU A 93 0.86 9.55 -5.16
C GLU A 93 1.68 8.64 -4.23
N ALA A 94 2.48 7.73 -4.80
CA ALA A 94 3.33 6.84 -4.02
C ALA A 94 4.38 7.61 -3.19
N ALA A 95 5.03 8.61 -3.79
CA ALA A 95 5.97 9.49 -3.11
C ALA A 95 5.30 10.27 -1.96
N THR A 96 4.08 10.78 -2.17
CA THR A 96 3.29 11.47 -1.14
C THR A 96 3.00 10.54 0.03
N ALA A 97 2.58 9.30 -0.25
CA ALA A 97 2.35 8.29 0.77
C ALA A 97 3.60 8.01 1.63
N ALA A 98 4.74 7.75 0.98
CA ALA A 98 5.99 7.48 1.70
C ALA A 98 6.46 8.67 2.55
N LEU A 99 6.40 9.89 2.01
CA LEU A 99 6.80 11.10 2.74
C LEU A 99 5.86 11.40 3.91
N ALA A 100 4.55 11.16 3.76
CA ALA A 100 3.58 11.30 4.85
C ALA A 100 3.86 10.35 6.01
N GLU A 101 4.19 9.09 5.72
CA GLU A 101 4.51 8.07 6.73
C GLU A 101 5.78 8.39 7.53
N VAL A 102 6.77 9.05 6.91
CA VAL A 102 8.00 9.43 7.62
C VAL A 102 7.89 10.77 8.35
N GLY A 103 6.78 11.52 8.19
CA GLY A 103 6.44 12.67 9.03
C GLY A 103 6.46 14.03 8.33
N TYR A 104 6.50 14.10 7.00
CA TYR A 104 6.44 15.37 6.26
C TYR A 104 5.00 15.90 6.06
N GLN A 105 4.09 15.62 6.99
CA GLN A 105 2.65 15.87 6.85
C GLN A 105 2.31 17.37 6.68
N GLU A 106 3.16 18.23 7.24
CA GLU A 106 3.01 19.69 7.18
C GLU A 106 3.68 20.33 5.96
N ASP A 107 4.40 19.56 5.12
CA ASP A 107 5.01 20.12 3.90
C ASP A 107 3.90 20.51 2.90
N PRO A 108 3.88 21.75 2.39
CA PRO A 108 2.83 22.21 1.47
C PRO A 108 2.68 21.37 0.20
N ARG A 109 3.77 20.77 -0.30
CA ARG A 109 3.74 19.92 -1.50
C ARG A 109 3.00 18.62 -1.23
N ILE A 110 3.20 18.04 -0.06
CA ILE A 110 2.54 16.80 0.37
C ILE A 110 1.08 17.08 0.65
N ARG A 111 0.77 18.17 1.37
CA ARG A 111 -0.61 18.60 1.60
C ARG A 111 -1.34 18.79 0.26
N GLY A 112 -0.79 19.59 -0.65
CA GLY A 112 -1.37 19.83 -1.96
C GLY A 112 -1.58 18.56 -2.79
N ALA A 113 -0.58 17.68 -2.85
CA ALA A 113 -0.69 16.39 -3.53
C ALA A 113 -1.76 15.49 -2.89
N ALA A 114 -1.82 15.43 -1.56
CA ALA A 114 -2.78 14.61 -0.84
C ALA A 114 -4.23 15.09 -1.04
N HIS A 115 -4.47 16.41 -1.05
CA HIS A 115 -5.79 16.94 -1.39
C HIS A 115 -6.19 16.61 -2.82
N LYS A 116 -5.26 16.66 -3.78
CA LYS A 116 -5.53 16.28 -5.18
C LYS A 116 -5.90 14.80 -5.29
N VAL A 117 -5.10 13.91 -4.72
CA VAL A 117 -5.36 12.46 -4.69
C VAL A 117 -6.71 12.16 -4.03
N ALA A 118 -6.98 12.74 -2.86
CA ALA A 118 -8.25 12.56 -2.15
C ALA A 118 -9.45 13.06 -2.98
N SER A 119 -9.32 14.19 -3.69
CA SER A 119 -10.38 14.67 -4.57
C SER A 119 -10.65 13.70 -5.74
N ASN A 120 -9.60 13.17 -6.38
CA ASN A 120 -9.76 12.22 -7.50
C ASN A 120 -10.45 10.92 -7.04
N VAL A 121 -9.99 10.35 -5.92
CA VAL A 121 -10.61 9.15 -5.34
C VAL A 121 -12.05 9.47 -4.91
N SER A 122 -12.29 10.62 -4.27
CA SER A 122 -13.64 11.03 -3.88
C SER A 122 -14.58 11.18 -5.07
N GLN A 123 -14.10 11.67 -6.22
CA GLN A 123 -14.90 11.80 -7.43
C GLN A 123 -15.27 10.42 -7.97
N PHE A 124 -14.31 9.49 -8.02
CA PHE A 124 -14.56 8.11 -8.40
C PHE A 124 -15.59 7.44 -7.49
N LEU A 125 -15.43 7.52 -6.17
CA LEU A 125 -16.34 6.92 -5.18
C LEU A 125 -17.77 7.48 -5.21
N ARG A 126 -17.98 8.65 -5.82
CA ARG A 126 -19.31 9.25 -6.03
C ARG A 126 -19.90 8.94 -7.39
N SER A 127 -19.11 8.33 -8.27
CA SER A 127 -19.51 8.03 -9.65
C SER A 127 -20.10 6.61 -9.76
N PRO A 128 -20.89 6.34 -10.82
CA PRO A 128 -21.34 4.98 -11.13
C PRO A 128 -20.18 4.00 -11.41
N LEU A 129 -18.97 4.51 -11.67
CA LEU A 129 -17.78 3.69 -11.90
C LEU A 129 -17.30 3.00 -10.61
N ALA A 130 -17.72 3.43 -9.42
CA ALA A 130 -17.43 2.71 -8.18
C ALA A 130 -18.05 1.30 -8.21
N ASP A 131 -19.31 1.20 -8.66
CA ASP A 131 -20.04 -0.08 -8.76
C ASP A 131 -19.69 -0.86 -10.03
N LYS A 132 -19.51 -0.14 -11.15
CA LYS A 132 -19.27 -0.74 -12.48
C LYS A 132 -18.02 -0.14 -13.13
N PRO A 133 -16.82 -0.46 -12.63
CA PRO A 133 -15.58 0.18 -13.06
C PRO A 133 -15.06 -0.32 -14.43
N PHE A 134 -15.64 -1.38 -15.00
CA PHE A 134 -15.09 -2.06 -16.17
C PHE A 134 -15.85 -1.78 -17.46
N VAL A 135 -15.10 -1.64 -18.54
CA VAL A 135 -15.60 -1.54 -19.91
C VAL A 135 -14.95 -2.62 -20.79
N LYS A 136 -15.64 -3.00 -21.88
CA LYS A 136 -15.06 -3.89 -22.90
C LYS A 136 -14.35 -3.04 -23.95
N SER A 137 -13.09 -3.34 -24.23
CA SER A 137 -12.32 -2.71 -25.30
C SER A 137 -11.41 -3.73 -25.97
N ALA A 138 -11.43 -3.78 -27.31
CA ALA A 138 -10.63 -4.71 -28.12
C ALA A 138 -10.68 -6.18 -27.61
N GLY A 139 -11.87 -6.66 -27.23
CA GLY A 139 -12.09 -8.02 -26.73
C GLY A 139 -11.58 -8.28 -25.31
N LYS A 140 -11.04 -7.27 -24.61
CA LYS A 140 -10.56 -7.37 -23.22
C LYS A 140 -11.46 -6.58 -22.27
N VAL A 141 -11.56 -7.06 -21.03
CA VAL A 141 -12.13 -6.29 -19.92
C VAL A 141 -11.05 -5.36 -19.40
N ILE A 142 -11.28 -4.05 -19.50
CA ILE A 142 -10.37 -3.03 -19.00
C ILE A 142 -11.05 -2.20 -17.91
N LEU A 143 -10.24 -1.63 -17.02
CA LEU A 143 -10.72 -0.55 -16.17
C LEU A 143 -11.07 0.66 -17.05
N SER A 144 -12.20 1.32 -16.76
CA SER A 144 -12.57 2.56 -17.43
C SER A 144 -11.41 3.57 -17.31
N PRO A 145 -11.01 4.26 -18.40
CA PRO A 145 -9.98 5.30 -18.33
C PRO A 145 -10.35 6.47 -17.40
N GLU A 146 -11.64 6.66 -17.12
CA GLU A 146 -12.16 7.68 -16.20
C GLU A 146 -12.26 7.18 -14.75
N ALA A 147 -12.01 5.89 -14.51
CA ALA A 147 -12.01 5.34 -13.17
C ALA A 147 -10.69 5.64 -12.47
N HIS A 148 -10.78 6.34 -11.34
CA HIS A 148 -9.68 6.64 -10.44
C HIS A 148 -9.89 5.96 -9.07
N PRO A 149 -9.90 4.61 -9.03
CA PRO A 149 -10.07 3.89 -7.77
C PRO A 149 -8.92 4.17 -6.80
N PRO A 150 -9.14 3.96 -5.49
CA PRO A 150 -8.06 4.04 -4.53
C PRO A 150 -6.94 3.06 -4.88
N THR A 151 -5.72 3.40 -4.49
CA THR A 151 -4.56 2.51 -4.56
C THR A 151 -4.06 2.22 -3.15
N TRP A 152 -3.20 1.21 -3.01
CA TRP A 152 -2.50 0.97 -1.75
C TRP A 152 -1.72 2.19 -1.24
N TYR A 153 -1.28 3.07 -2.14
CA TYR A 153 -0.57 4.30 -1.78
C TYR A 153 -1.54 5.40 -1.36
N SER A 154 -2.65 5.63 -2.07
CA SER A 154 -3.64 6.61 -1.64
C SER A 154 -4.22 6.27 -0.27
N VAL A 155 -4.52 4.99 -0.02
CA VAL A 155 -5.04 4.54 1.29
C VAL A 155 -4.01 4.71 2.39
N ALA A 156 -2.75 4.31 2.16
CA ALA A 156 -1.66 4.51 3.11
C ALA A 156 -1.40 6.00 3.40
N MET A 157 -1.43 6.84 2.37
CA MET A 157 -1.29 8.29 2.47
C MET A 157 -2.39 8.88 3.36
N ILE A 158 -3.67 8.55 3.12
CA ILE A 158 -4.80 9.06 3.91
C ILE A 158 -4.68 8.56 5.36
N ALA A 159 -4.35 7.28 5.55
CA ALA A 159 -4.12 6.67 6.87
C ALA A 159 -2.98 7.35 7.65
N ALA A 160 -1.98 7.92 6.96
CA ALA A 160 -0.88 8.65 7.56
C ALA A 160 -1.18 10.14 7.82
N LEU A 161 -2.28 10.69 7.31
CA LEU A 161 -2.60 12.13 7.36
C LEU A 161 -3.89 12.41 8.16
N PRO A 162 -3.85 12.42 9.50
CA PRO A 162 -5.06 12.61 10.34
C PRO A 162 -5.72 13.98 10.13
N ASN A 163 -4.96 15.03 9.82
CA ASN A 163 -5.51 16.34 9.48
C ASN A 163 -6.39 16.28 8.23
N LEU A 164 -5.92 15.60 7.18
CA LEU A 164 -6.70 15.39 5.95
C LEU A 164 -7.97 14.58 6.23
N GLN A 165 -7.88 13.55 7.09
CA GLN A 165 -9.04 12.76 7.47
C GLN A 165 -10.12 13.61 8.16
N ARG A 166 -9.71 14.51 9.09
CA ARG A 166 -10.63 15.44 9.76
C ARG A 166 -11.26 16.44 8.78
N GLU A 167 -10.45 17.02 7.90
CA GLU A 167 -10.90 17.96 6.88
C GLU A 167 -11.85 17.32 5.84
N ARG A 168 -11.78 15.99 5.70
CA ARG A 168 -12.54 15.23 4.69
C ARG A 168 -13.27 14.03 5.29
N ALA A 169 -13.88 14.17 6.46
CA ALA A 169 -14.49 13.06 7.22
C ALA A 169 -15.47 12.21 6.40
N GLY A 170 -16.41 12.84 5.69
CA GLY A 170 -17.39 12.12 4.84
C GLY A 170 -16.78 11.43 3.62
N PHE A 171 -15.58 11.82 3.18
CA PHE A 171 -14.83 11.06 2.17
C PHE A 171 -14.16 9.84 2.80
N THR A 172 -13.53 9.99 3.96
CA THR A 172 -12.88 8.88 4.69
C THR A 172 -13.88 7.77 5.02
N GLU A 173 -15.08 8.12 5.48
CA GLU A 173 -16.16 7.16 5.75
C GLU A 173 -16.54 6.36 4.49
N ARG A 174 -16.77 7.07 3.37
CA ARG A 174 -17.10 6.44 2.07
C ARG A 174 -15.98 5.55 1.55
N LEU A 175 -14.73 5.97 1.72
CA LEU A 175 -13.57 5.15 1.37
C LEU A 175 -13.54 3.87 2.20
N GLY A 176 -13.82 3.95 3.50
CA GLY A 176 -13.94 2.80 4.39
C GLY A 176 -15.03 1.82 3.97
N GLN A 177 -16.21 2.32 3.60
CA GLN A 177 -17.31 1.53 3.06
C GLN A 177 -16.91 0.83 1.75
N TYR A 178 -16.32 1.57 0.80
CA TYR A 178 -15.86 1.00 -0.47
C TYR A 178 -14.84 -0.12 -0.28
N LEU A 179 -13.87 0.07 0.63
CA LEU A 179 -12.84 -0.94 0.93
C LEU A 179 -13.39 -2.18 1.67
N ALA A 180 -14.63 -2.12 2.18
CA ALA A 180 -15.31 -3.26 2.78
C ALA A 180 -16.16 -4.06 1.78
N GLU A 181 -16.40 -3.53 0.58
CA GLU A 181 -17.13 -4.22 -0.48
C GLU A 181 -16.30 -5.34 -1.10
N SER A 182 -16.94 -6.39 -1.60
CA SER A 182 -16.18 -7.49 -2.21
C SER A 182 -15.44 -7.05 -3.47
N ALA A 183 -14.11 -7.28 -3.51
CA ALA A 183 -13.33 -6.99 -4.69
C ALA A 183 -13.80 -7.81 -5.92
N PRO A 184 -13.75 -7.24 -7.14
CA PRO A 184 -14.05 -7.96 -8.37
C PRO A 184 -13.16 -9.19 -8.56
N LYS A 185 -13.80 -10.33 -8.84
CA LYS A 185 -13.10 -11.58 -9.17
C LYS A 185 -12.63 -11.66 -10.63
N LYS A 186 -13.10 -10.74 -11.48
CA LYS A 186 -12.77 -10.73 -12.91
C LYS A 186 -11.39 -10.13 -13.12
N ALA A 187 -10.55 -10.83 -13.87
CA ALA A 187 -9.29 -10.28 -14.34
C ALA A 187 -9.56 -9.08 -15.26
N PHE A 188 -8.81 -8.01 -15.07
CA PHE A 188 -8.87 -6.79 -15.88
C PHE A 188 -7.47 -6.28 -16.21
N ALA A 189 -7.39 -5.33 -17.13
CA ALA A 189 -6.18 -4.58 -17.43
C ALA A 189 -6.45 -3.07 -17.36
N LEU A 190 -5.39 -2.28 -17.19
CA LEU A 190 -5.43 -0.83 -17.37
C LEU A 190 -4.98 -0.49 -18.78
N MET A 191 -5.60 0.52 -19.38
CA MET A 191 -5.13 1.12 -20.61
C MET A 191 -4.27 2.33 -20.28
N VAL A 192 -3.00 2.30 -20.69
CA VAL A 192 -2.08 3.44 -20.59
C VAL A 192 -1.59 3.73 -22.00
N GLY A 193 -2.12 4.81 -22.59
CA GLY A 193 -1.98 5.05 -24.03
C GLY A 193 -2.59 3.91 -24.84
N LYS A 194 -1.81 3.28 -25.72
CA LYS A 194 -2.27 2.13 -26.53
C LYS A 194 -1.93 0.77 -25.89
N LYS A 195 -1.27 0.76 -24.72
CA LYS A 195 -0.82 -0.47 -24.05
C LYS A 195 -1.73 -0.88 -22.92
N THR A 196 -1.98 -2.19 -22.82
CA THR A 196 -2.61 -2.81 -21.65
C THR A 196 -1.56 -3.17 -20.61
N VAL A 197 -1.73 -2.74 -19.37
CA VAL A 197 -0.88 -3.12 -18.23
C VAL A 197 -1.70 -3.80 -17.14
N LYS A 198 -1.07 -4.71 -16.40
CA LYS A 198 -1.62 -5.21 -15.13
C LYS A 198 -1.17 -4.27 -14.01
N SER A 199 -2.00 -4.09 -13.01
CA SER A 199 -1.65 -3.30 -11.82
C SER A 199 -1.89 -4.10 -10.57
N ASP A 200 -0.84 -4.24 -9.76
CA ASP A 200 -0.90 -4.78 -8.40
C ASP A 200 -1.09 -3.67 -7.35
N HIS A 201 -1.32 -2.42 -7.80
CA HIS A 201 -1.38 -1.26 -6.93
C HIS A 201 -2.80 -0.78 -6.62
N LEU A 202 -3.79 -1.13 -7.44
CA LEU A 202 -5.17 -0.67 -7.28
C LEU A 202 -5.93 -1.48 -6.22
N LEU A 203 -6.86 -0.81 -5.56
CA LEU A 203 -7.85 -1.39 -4.65
C LEU A 203 -9.24 -1.18 -5.23
N LEU A 204 -9.95 -2.28 -5.49
CA LEU A 204 -11.31 -2.27 -6.02
C LEU A 204 -12.32 -2.85 -5.02
N GLY A 205 -12.06 -2.68 -3.73
CA GLY A 205 -12.79 -3.29 -2.63
C GLY A 205 -11.86 -4.00 -1.65
N ASP A 206 -12.41 -4.91 -0.87
CA ASP A 206 -11.77 -5.71 0.14
C ASP A 206 -10.79 -6.72 -0.50
N PRO A 207 -9.48 -6.57 -0.26
CA PRO A 207 -8.46 -7.48 -0.79
C PRO A 207 -8.31 -8.76 0.05
N ILE A 208 -9.03 -8.90 1.18
CA ILE A 208 -8.86 -10.03 2.11
C ILE A 208 -9.62 -11.25 1.61
N GLU A 209 -8.88 -12.30 1.25
CA GLU A 209 -9.42 -13.64 1.03
C GLU A 209 -9.35 -14.44 2.34
N ALA A 210 -10.51 -14.77 2.93
CA ALA A 210 -10.62 -15.60 4.13
C ALA A 210 -11.77 -16.61 4.05
N ASP A 211 -11.63 -17.72 4.79
CA ASP A 211 -12.71 -18.71 4.93
C ASP A 211 -13.81 -18.24 5.90
N SER A 212 -14.85 -19.07 6.07
CA SER A 212 -15.98 -18.76 6.96
C SER A 212 -15.59 -18.61 8.43
N LYS A 213 -14.46 -19.21 8.85
CA LYS A 213 -13.91 -19.16 10.21
C LYS A 213 -12.95 -17.99 10.43
N GLY A 214 -12.70 -17.17 9.39
CA GLY A 214 -11.77 -16.04 9.46
C GLY A 214 -10.31 -16.43 9.27
N ASN A 215 -10.01 -17.63 8.75
CA ASN A 215 -8.64 -17.96 8.38
C ASN A 215 -8.30 -17.28 7.06
N ALA A 216 -7.44 -16.26 7.12
CA ALA A 216 -6.97 -15.55 5.94
C ALA A 216 -5.96 -16.40 5.14
N LYS A 217 -6.09 -16.39 3.82
CA LYS A 217 -5.13 -17.04 2.91
C LYS A 217 -3.77 -16.35 2.89
N ASP A 218 -3.76 -15.03 3.10
CA ASP A 218 -2.58 -14.19 3.18
C ASP A 218 -2.66 -13.33 4.45
N ILE A 219 -2.16 -13.86 5.57
CA ILE A 219 -2.19 -13.18 6.86
C ILE A 219 -1.48 -11.82 6.81
N PRO A 220 -0.27 -11.68 6.22
CA PRO A 220 0.37 -10.38 6.07
C PRO A 220 -0.48 -9.33 5.33
N LEU A 221 -1.11 -9.71 4.22
CA LEU A 221 -2.01 -8.81 3.48
C LEU A 221 -3.23 -8.43 4.31
N ALA A 222 -3.84 -9.40 4.99
CA ALA A 222 -5.00 -9.16 5.83
C ALA A 222 -4.68 -8.18 6.97
N LEU A 223 -3.59 -8.39 7.70
CA LEU A 223 -3.18 -7.50 8.78
C LEU A 223 -2.79 -6.11 8.29
N TYR A 224 -2.09 -6.01 7.15
CA TYR A 224 -1.78 -4.69 6.56
C TYR A 224 -3.07 -3.93 6.21
N THR A 225 -4.06 -4.62 5.64
CA THR A 225 -5.38 -4.02 5.33
C THR A 225 -6.13 -3.63 6.59
N ILE A 226 -6.15 -4.49 7.62
CA ILE A 226 -6.77 -4.20 8.93
C ILE A 226 -6.09 -2.99 9.59
N GLU A 227 -4.76 -2.87 9.54
CA GLU A 227 -4.04 -1.71 10.07
C GLU A 227 -4.45 -0.42 9.35
N LEU A 228 -4.54 -0.44 8.02
CA LEU A 228 -5.01 0.71 7.24
C LEU A 228 -6.44 1.09 7.61
N LEU A 229 -7.36 0.11 7.71
CA LEU A 229 -8.75 0.36 8.11
C LEU A 229 -8.85 0.89 9.54
N ALA A 230 -8.04 0.39 10.47
CA ALA A 230 -7.98 0.90 11.84
C ALA A 230 -7.51 2.37 11.88
N ARG A 231 -6.48 2.72 11.12
CA ARG A 231 -5.98 4.11 11.00
C ARG A 231 -6.97 5.07 10.36
N LEU A 232 -7.87 4.56 9.51
CA LEU A 232 -8.96 5.32 8.90
C LEU A 232 -10.22 5.40 9.78
N GLY A 233 -10.24 4.69 10.91
CA GLY A 233 -11.45 4.55 11.74
C GLY A 233 -12.56 3.72 11.07
N ALA A 234 -12.23 2.94 10.04
CA ALA A 234 -13.18 2.24 9.18
C ALA A 234 -13.25 0.73 9.40
N LEU A 235 -12.48 0.15 10.33
CA LEU A 235 -12.46 -1.31 10.52
C LEU A 235 -13.85 -1.90 10.80
N HIS A 236 -14.70 -1.16 11.51
CA HIS A 236 -16.06 -1.56 11.87
C HIS A 236 -16.98 -1.75 10.65
N THR A 237 -16.67 -1.16 9.48
CA THR A 237 -17.44 -1.34 8.25
C THR A 237 -17.04 -2.59 7.49
N ALA A 238 -15.92 -3.23 7.83
CA ALA A 238 -15.33 -4.34 7.09
C ALA A 238 -15.53 -5.69 7.83
N PRO A 239 -16.58 -6.46 7.49
CA PRO A 239 -16.91 -7.69 8.23
C PRO A 239 -15.88 -8.80 8.08
N VAL A 240 -15.24 -8.93 6.90
CA VAL A 240 -14.18 -9.94 6.69
C VAL A 240 -12.93 -9.56 7.50
N ALA A 241 -12.49 -8.31 7.42
CA ALA A 241 -11.36 -7.79 8.18
C ALA A 241 -11.57 -7.97 9.70
N THR A 242 -12.76 -7.62 10.21
CA THR A 242 -13.13 -7.80 11.61
C THR A 242 -13.10 -9.29 12.01
N LYS A 243 -13.67 -10.17 11.17
CA LYS A 243 -13.66 -11.62 11.43
C LYS A 243 -12.25 -12.19 11.49
N VAL A 244 -11.38 -11.79 10.56
CA VAL A 244 -9.97 -12.22 10.53
C VAL A 244 -9.24 -11.72 11.78
N LEU A 245 -9.43 -10.46 12.18
CA LEU A 245 -8.83 -9.93 13.40
C LEU A 245 -9.28 -10.72 14.63
N THR A 246 -10.58 -10.96 14.78
CA THR A 246 -11.13 -11.78 15.88
C THR A 246 -10.54 -13.19 15.88
N ARG A 247 -10.38 -13.79 14.70
CA ARG A 247 -9.78 -15.12 14.58
C ARG A 247 -8.32 -15.12 15.06
N LEU A 248 -7.51 -14.14 14.63
CA LEU A 248 -6.12 -14.03 15.04
C LEU A 248 -5.99 -13.77 16.55
N LEU A 249 -6.85 -12.93 17.11
CA LEU A 249 -6.89 -12.68 18.56
C LEU A 249 -7.27 -13.94 19.36
N SER A 250 -8.16 -14.77 18.84
CA SER A 250 -8.52 -16.06 19.48
C SER A 250 -7.37 -17.07 19.51
N GLU A 251 -6.30 -16.81 18.76
CA GLU A 251 -5.08 -17.62 18.72
C GLU A 251 -3.96 -17.01 19.56
N CYS A 252 -4.18 -15.87 20.21
CA CYS A 252 -3.25 -15.35 21.20
C CYS A 252 -3.35 -16.12 22.52
N ASP A 253 -2.21 -16.31 23.18
CA ASP A 253 -2.16 -16.84 24.54
C ASP A 253 -2.57 -15.77 25.59
N GLN A 254 -2.48 -16.14 26.87
CA GLN A 254 -2.82 -15.26 27.99
C GLN A 254 -1.95 -13.99 28.09
N HIS A 255 -0.79 -13.95 27.41
CA HIS A 255 0.11 -12.80 27.34
C HIS A 255 -0.07 -12.00 26.04
N GLY A 256 -1.08 -12.33 25.23
CA GLY A 256 -1.34 -11.67 23.96
C GLY A 256 -0.39 -12.11 22.83
N VAL A 257 0.42 -13.15 23.03
CA VAL A 257 1.34 -13.65 22.01
C VAL A 257 0.60 -14.57 21.06
N TRP A 258 0.69 -14.31 19.75
CA TRP A 258 -0.01 -15.11 18.75
C TRP A 258 0.62 -16.49 18.60
N GLN A 259 -0.10 -17.54 19.03
CA GLN A 259 0.39 -18.92 19.11
C GLN A 259 -0.63 -19.89 18.50
N PRO A 260 -0.81 -19.90 17.16
CA PRO A 260 -1.78 -20.80 16.56
C PRO A 260 -1.29 -22.24 16.66
N LYS A 261 -2.21 -23.17 16.95
CA LYS A 261 -1.94 -24.59 17.25
C LYS A 261 -1.08 -25.36 16.22
N LYS A 262 -0.91 -24.85 14.99
CA LYS A 262 -0.20 -25.52 13.90
C LYS A 262 0.82 -24.61 13.20
N LEU A 263 1.50 -23.71 13.93
CA LEU A 263 2.53 -22.84 13.35
C LEU A 263 3.80 -23.64 13.00
N LYS A 264 3.99 -23.97 11.72
CA LYS A 264 5.19 -24.67 11.23
C LYS A 264 6.27 -23.76 10.68
N ALA A 265 5.87 -22.60 10.16
CA ALA A 265 6.74 -21.61 9.55
C ALA A 265 6.09 -20.24 9.67
N GLN A 266 6.88 -19.19 9.46
CA GLN A 266 6.35 -17.83 9.38
C GLN A 266 5.33 -17.72 8.21
N PRO A 267 4.17 -17.04 8.41
CA PRO A 267 3.22 -16.79 7.33
C PRO A 267 3.89 -16.16 6.11
N LYS A 268 3.52 -16.61 4.90
CA LYS A 268 4.14 -16.11 3.66
C LYS A 268 3.18 -15.15 2.94
N PRO A 269 3.63 -13.93 2.58
CA PRO A 269 2.82 -13.05 1.75
C PRO A 269 2.70 -13.63 0.33
N THR A 270 1.48 -13.68 -0.18
CA THR A 270 1.19 -14.00 -1.59
C THR A 270 1.15 -12.72 -2.42
N HIS A 271 0.59 -11.64 -1.87
CA HIS A 271 0.58 -10.34 -2.50
C HIS A 271 1.82 -9.53 -2.11
N LYS A 272 2.55 -9.02 -3.11
CA LYS A 272 3.89 -8.44 -2.91
C LYS A 272 3.86 -7.03 -2.31
N ILE A 273 2.71 -6.38 -2.25
CA ILE A 273 2.57 -5.00 -1.73
C ILE A 273 3.07 -4.86 -0.28
N THR A 274 2.94 -5.93 0.51
CA THR A 274 3.29 -5.95 1.94
C THR A 274 4.78 -6.10 2.17
N TYR A 275 5.64 -6.24 1.15
CA TYR A 275 7.09 -6.39 1.31
C TYR A 275 7.71 -5.37 2.27
N HIS A 276 7.32 -4.10 2.11
CA HIS A 276 7.84 -3.01 2.93
C HIS A 276 7.45 -3.15 4.42
N TRP A 277 6.39 -3.88 4.71
CA TRP A 277 5.75 -4.01 6.02
C TRP A 277 6.01 -5.39 6.65
N TYR A 278 6.23 -6.45 5.88
CA TYR A 278 6.39 -7.80 6.39
C TYR A 278 7.30 -8.70 5.52
N PRO A 279 8.06 -9.64 6.12
CA PRO A 279 8.29 -9.81 7.56
C PRO A 279 9.35 -8.83 8.06
N LEU A 280 9.21 -8.17 9.21
CA LEU A 280 10.23 -7.30 9.84
C LEU A 280 11.35 -8.09 10.48
N HIS A 281 11.02 -9.13 11.25
CA HIS A 281 11.97 -10.06 11.84
C HIS A 281 12.16 -11.26 10.90
N PRO A 282 13.40 -11.60 10.52
CA PRO A 282 13.65 -12.80 9.72
C PRO A 282 13.30 -14.06 10.51
N GLU A 283 12.77 -15.08 9.85
CA GLU A 283 12.60 -16.39 10.47
C GLU A 283 13.97 -16.92 10.93
N ALA A 284 14.07 -17.24 12.22
CA ALA A 284 15.25 -17.77 12.85
C ALA A 284 15.03 -19.25 13.22
N LYS A 285 16.01 -19.87 13.90
CA LYS A 285 15.90 -21.30 14.26
C LYS A 285 14.88 -21.50 15.38
N GLU A 286 14.71 -20.50 16.21
CA GLU A 286 13.81 -20.45 17.35
C GLU A 286 12.34 -20.44 16.88
N PRO A 287 11.50 -21.38 17.33
CA PRO A 287 10.09 -21.46 16.95
C PRO A 287 9.31 -20.16 17.19
N GLU A 288 9.68 -19.43 18.24
CA GLU A 288 9.06 -18.16 18.65
C GLU A 288 9.20 -17.09 17.57
N SER A 289 10.31 -17.10 16.81
CA SER A 289 10.59 -16.13 15.73
C SER A 289 9.49 -16.09 14.66
N ARG A 290 8.75 -17.19 14.48
CA ARG A 290 7.64 -17.32 13.52
C ARG A 290 6.41 -16.49 13.90
N SER A 291 6.26 -16.19 15.19
CA SER A 291 5.10 -15.49 15.76
C SER A 291 5.33 -13.99 16.02
N VAL A 292 6.59 -13.57 16.13
CA VAL A 292 6.99 -12.22 16.58
C VAL A 292 6.32 -11.12 15.76
N ASP A 293 6.45 -11.19 14.43
CA ASP A 293 5.90 -10.15 13.57
C ASP A 293 4.39 -10.09 13.65
N ILE A 294 3.69 -11.24 13.62
CA ILE A 294 2.23 -11.26 13.67
C ILE A 294 1.74 -10.72 15.01
N THR A 295 2.37 -11.12 16.11
CA THR A 295 2.11 -10.61 17.46
C THR A 295 2.28 -9.10 17.52
N PHE A 296 3.41 -8.57 17.02
CA PHE A 296 3.66 -7.13 16.97
C PHE A 296 2.59 -6.38 16.19
N ARG A 297 2.14 -6.93 15.05
CA ARG A 297 1.13 -6.27 14.20
C ARG A 297 -0.26 -6.30 14.82
N ILE A 298 -0.64 -7.39 15.49
CA ILE A 298 -1.89 -7.47 16.27
C ILE A 298 -1.87 -6.43 17.40
N ALA A 299 -0.77 -6.33 18.15
CA ALA A 299 -0.63 -5.35 19.21
C ALA A 299 -0.68 -3.90 18.68
N LEU A 300 -0.04 -3.62 17.54
CA LEU A 300 -0.12 -2.32 16.89
C LEU A 300 -1.57 -1.97 16.49
N ILE A 301 -2.30 -2.90 15.89
CA ILE A 301 -3.71 -2.73 15.53
C ILE A 301 -4.56 -2.50 16.77
N ALA A 302 -4.38 -3.29 17.84
CA ALA A 302 -5.08 -3.11 19.10
C ALA A 302 -4.86 -1.71 19.68
N LYS A 303 -3.62 -1.21 19.67
CA LYS A 303 -3.29 0.16 20.09
C LYS A 303 -3.98 1.22 19.23
N LEU A 304 -4.03 1.02 17.91
CA LEU A 304 -4.74 1.92 16.97
C LEU A 304 -6.25 1.93 17.22
N LEU A 305 -6.83 0.82 17.66
CA LEU A 305 -8.23 0.70 18.07
C LEU A 305 -8.51 1.24 19.48
N GLY A 306 -7.49 1.77 20.17
CA GLY A 306 -7.63 2.34 21.51
C GLY A 306 -7.68 1.31 22.64
N TRP A 307 -7.26 0.06 22.40
CA TRP A 307 -7.19 -0.96 23.45
C TRP A 307 -6.00 -0.68 24.38
N GLN A 308 -6.19 -0.94 25.67
CA GLN A 308 -5.10 -0.90 26.63
C GLN A 308 -4.24 -2.16 26.48
N LEU A 309 -2.91 -1.97 26.45
CA LEU A 309 -1.93 -3.04 26.36
C LEU A 309 -1.05 -2.97 27.60
N ASP A 310 -1.13 -3.99 28.45
CA ASP A 310 -0.29 -4.10 29.64
C ASP A 310 0.99 -4.83 29.27
N THR A 311 2.13 -4.21 29.56
CA THR A 311 3.43 -4.89 29.51
C THR A 311 3.66 -5.57 30.86
N VAL A 312 3.70 -6.89 30.86
CA VAL A 312 4.13 -7.69 32.02
C VAL A 312 5.63 -7.52 32.25
#